data_AF-A0A1M6G6A7-F1
#
_entry.id   AF-A0A1M6G6A7-F1
#
_cell.length_a   1.000
_cell.length_b   1.000
_cell.length_c   1.000
_cell.angle_alpha   90.00
_cell.angle_beta   90.00
_cell.angle_gamma   90.00
#
_symmetry.space_group_name_H-M   'P 1'
#
loop_
_entity.id
_entity.type
_entity.pdbx_description
1 polymer ?
#
loop_
_entity_poly.entity_id
_entity_poly.type
_entity_poly.pdbx_seq_one_letter_code
_entity_poly.pdbx_strand_id
1 'polypeptide(L)'
;MEKTKALGLFLCVAAMAICPQVKAITPNPLVSGGVKAIADGTETDYLTDGSLINWKYSTAKKIAFQLKEGPTKLRINWESLGDCAWATNFTTGCGHSGTALSDFKIFTSANSTNGVDGDWTLATEVKGNPVMARGVDIDFAGKSWFRIESEKEVGQILEVQAFDMSNDGDDTWFFMGTSISQMGIKQQDTDSTTADLIHARHPDFTPAMLRGGIGCINSTEVVAHLGEYLEYAGNVKYWAIEMGTNDAWGGGDWNVGTFEKNMQTIIDSAKAHGITPVLARIIATNPAKTDGGWQINPKFLDVIDNLTQKNGLPKGPDFYSYFEAHPELLANDGVHPNGETGGGKAMHRLWAEALAPLYATSSIPTSSSSEPETPGSSSTTEFIALTAPAAAFVQLQGQNIVVSPQLPGEVTFSLVDMTGHVVANTRAYVQQGATHSFAVQAPAGSYIATVRGPGGKASINVRFK
;
A
#
# COMPACT_ATOMS: atom_id res chain seq x y z
N MET A 1 -67.79 34.85 -26.41
CA MET A 1 -67.63 33.91 -25.28
C MET A 1 -66.58 32.90 -25.66
N GLU A 2 -65.33 33.25 -25.40
CA GLU A 2 -64.16 32.40 -25.56
C GLU A 2 -64.16 31.30 -24.50
N LYS A 3 -63.80 30.07 -24.89
CA LYS A 3 -63.40 29.01 -23.97
C LYS A 3 -62.01 28.52 -24.36
N THR A 4 -61.05 28.98 -23.57
CA THR A 4 -59.65 28.61 -23.53
C THR A 4 -59.50 27.10 -23.33
N LYS A 5 -58.79 26.41 -24.24
CA LYS A 5 -58.28 25.05 -24.01
C LYS A 5 -56.85 25.16 -23.53
N ALA A 6 -56.60 24.80 -22.28
CA ALA A 6 -55.26 24.68 -21.73
C ALA A 6 -54.57 23.43 -22.31
N LEU A 7 -53.44 23.65 -22.97
CA LEU A 7 -52.54 22.62 -23.47
C LEU A 7 -51.55 22.28 -22.35
N GLY A 8 -51.69 21.08 -21.76
CA GLY A 8 -50.75 20.57 -20.75
C GLY A 8 -49.44 20.16 -21.40
N LEU A 9 -48.37 20.89 -21.10
CA LEU A 9 -47.01 20.58 -21.51
C LEU A 9 -46.43 19.51 -20.55
N PHE A 10 -46.31 18.27 -21.03
CA PHE A 10 -45.53 17.24 -20.34
C PHE A 10 -44.05 17.56 -20.50
N LEU A 11 -43.40 18.07 -19.44
CA LEU A 11 -41.94 18.08 -19.36
C LEU A 11 -41.45 16.66 -19.05
N CYS A 12 -40.87 15.99 -20.05
CA CYS A 12 -39.95 14.87 -19.82
C CYS A 12 -38.67 15.43 -19.20
N VAL A 13 -38.56 15.39 -17.86
CA VAL A 13 -37.27 15.56 -17.19
C VAL A 13 -36.49 14.26 -17.39
N ALA A 14 -35.60 14.26 -18.38
CA ALA A 14 -34.56 13.25 -18.48
C ALA A 14 -33.63 13.43 -17.28
N ALA A 15 -33.77 12.57 -16.27
CA ALA A 15 -32.80 12.46 -15.19
C ALA A 15 -31.49 11.95 -15.81
N MET A 16 -30.57 12.86 -16.14
CA MET A 16 -29.19 12.48 -16.37
C MET A 16 -28.67 11.91 -15.06
N ALA A 17 -28.39 10.61 -15.04
CA ALA A 17 -27.60 10.01 -13.98
C ALA A 17 -26.23 10.71 -13.99
N ILE A 18 -26.02 11.61 -13.03
CA ILE A 18 -24.70 12.15 -12.75
C ILE A 18 -23.92 10.99 -12.17
N CYS A 19 -23.19 10.27 -13.02
CA CYS A 19 -22.19 9.32 -12.57
C CYS A 19 -21.13 10.16 -11.86
N PRO A 20 -20.92 10.02 -10.54
CA PRO A 20 -19.90 10.78 -9.85
C PRO A 20 -18.57 10.49 -10.53
N GLN A 21 -17.95 11.51 -11.13
CA GLN A 21 -16.60 11.37 -11.62
C GLN A 21 -15.71 11.12 -10.42
N VAL A 22 -15.14 9.91 -10.33
CA VAL A 22 -14.11 9.61 -9.36
C VAL A 22 -12.99 10.62 -9.62
N LYS A 23 -12.76 11.52 -8.67
CA LYS A 23 -11.65 12.47 -8.74
C LYS A 23 -10.38 11.64 -8.88
N ALA A 24 -9.57 11.96 -9.88
CA ALA A 24 -8.32 11.28 -10.11
C ALA A 24 -7.40 11.44 -8.88
N ILE A 25 -6.71 10.37 -8.49
CA ILE A 25 -5.82 10.39 -7.32
C ILE A 25 -4.73 11.44 -7.52
N THR A 26 -4.47 12.20 -6.46
CA THR A 26 -3.42 13.21 -6.36
C THR A 26 -2.18 12.56 -5.73
N PRO A 27 -1.03 12.54 -6.42
CA PRO A 27 0.18 11.89 -5.91
C PRO A 27 0.71 12.52 -4.61
N ASN A 28 1.39 11.69 -3.83
CA ASN A 28 2.17 12.07 -2.65
C ASN A 28 3.53 11.32 -2.65
N PRO A 29 4.55 11.80 -3.39
CA PRO A 29 5.81 11.08 -3.56
C PRO A 29 6.46 10.71 -2.22
N LEU A 30 7.01 9.50 -2.12
CA LEU A 30 7.81 9.10 -0.95
C LEU A 30 9.15 9.86 -0.97
N VAL A 31 9.43 10.61 0.09
CA VAL A 31 10.65 11.43 0.20
C VAL A 31 11.67 10.89 1.21
N SER A 32 11.30 9.89 2.02
CA SER A 32 12.21 9.24 2.98
C SER A 32 12.84 7.93 2.49
N GLY A 33 12.52 7.47 1.28
CA GLY A 33 13.04 6.21 0.72
C GLY A 33 14.57 6.19 0.67
N GLY A 34 15.19 5.26 1.41
CA GLY A 34 16.65 5.12 1.49
C GLY A 34 17.35 6.22 2.30
N VAL A 35 16.60 7.13 2.94
CA VAL A 35 17.17 8.14 3.84
C VAL A 35 17.61 7.45 5.13
N LYS A 36 18.89 7.67 5.51
CA LYS A 36 19.43 7.16 6.77
C LYS A 36 18.73 7.80 7.96
N ALA A 37 18.48 7.01 8.99
CA ALA A 37 17.99 7.52 10.25
C ALA A 37 19.16 7.94 11.16
N ILE A 38 18.89 8.88 12.07
CA ILE A 38 19.79 9.23 13.16
C ILE A 38 19.10 8.88 14.47
N ALA A 39 19.53 7.76 15.06
CA ALA A 39 19.01 7.21 16.29
C ALA A 39 19.86 7.69 17.48
N ASP A 40 19.28 8.50 18.37
CA ASP A 40 19.94 9.06 19.56
C ASP A 40 21.32 9.69 19.25
N GLY A 41 21.43 10.34 18.09
CA GLY A 41 22.65 11.02 17.61
C GLY A 41 23.67 10.14 16.91
N THR A 42 23.37 8.86 16.72
CA THR A 42 24.18 7.93 15.93
C THR A 42 23.48 7.69 14.60
N GLU A 43 24.20 7.88 13.50
CA GLU A 43 23.71 7.48 12.17
C GLU A 43 23.50 5.97 12.15
N THR A 44 22.31 5.54 11.74
CA THR A 44 21.96 4.14 11.53
C THR A 44 21.60 3.90 10.06
N ASP A 45 21.20 2.67 9.75
CA ASP A 45 20.60 2.39 8.45
C ASP A 45 19.30 3.17 8.23
N TYR A 46 18.81 3.13 6.99
CA TYR A 46 17.46 3.60 6.67
C TYR A 46 16.38 2.79 7.41
N LEU A 47 15.28 3.45 7.78
CA LEU A 47 14.08 2.79 8.32
C LEU A 47 12.98 2.58 7.28
N THR A 48 13.22 2.98 6.03
CA THR A 48 12.43 2.54 4.87
C THR A 48 13.32 2.53 3.63
N ASP A 49 13.28 1.45 2.84
CA ASP A 49 13.90 1.42 1.51
C ASP A 49 12.93 1.88 0.42
N GLY A 50 11.76 2.38 0.82
CA GLY A 50 10.65 2.70 -0.07
C GLY A 50 9.77 1.52 -0.43
N SER A 51 9.94 0.36 0.22
CA SER A 51 8.98 -0.72 0.16
C SER A 51 8.70 -1.34 1.52
N LEU A 52 7.46 -1.79 1.72
CA LEU A 52 6.96 -2.30 3.01
C LEU A 52 7.44 -3.72 3.36
N ILE A 53 8.51 -4.17 2.70
CA ILE A 53 9.11 -5.51 2.84
C ILE A 53 10.45 -5.47 3.58
N ASN A 54 10.93 -4.27 3.93
CA ASN A 54 12.13 -4.08 4.72
C ASN A 54 11.78 -3.96 6.21
N TRP A 55 12.15 -4.97 7.00
CA TRP A 55 11.87 -5.05 8.43
C TRP A 55 13.09 -4.60 9.26
N LYS A 56 13.72 -3.48 8.87
CA LYS A 56 14.79 -2.88 9.68
C LYS A 56 14.14 -2.10 10.81
N TYR A 57 14.54 -2.38 12.04
CA TYR A 57 14.00 -1.67 13.19
C TYR A 57 15.04 -0.82 13.90
N SER A 58 14.56 0.22 14.56
CA SER A 58 15.34 1.00 15.51
C SER A 58 14.68 0.98 16.90
N THR A 59 15.51 0.86 17.92
CA THR A 59 15.15 1.08 19.32
C THR A 59 15.94 2.29 19.79
N ALA A 60 15.28 3.44 19.88
CA ALA A 60 15.91 4.71 20.26
C ALA A 60 14.89 5.55 21.02
N LYS A 61 15.28 6.68 21.61
CA LYS A 61 14.28 7.67 22.09
C LYS A 61 14.01 8.73 21.04
N LYS A 62 15.01 8.99 20.20
CA LYS A 62 14.99 10.01 19.16
C LYS A 62 15.41 9.39 17.85
N ILE A 63 14.59 9.57 16.82
CA ILE A 63 14.88 9.14 15.46
C ILE A 63 14.65 10.31 14.52
N ALA A 64 15.73 10.86 13.98
CA ALA A 64 15.68 12.01 13.07
C ALA A 64 15.99 11.59 11.63
N PHE A 65 15.42 12.33 10.68
CA PHE A 65 15.61 12.13 9.24
C PHE A 65 15.83 13.49 8.58
N GLN A 66 16.84 13.54 7.72
CA GLN A 66 17.05 14.68 6.82
C GLN A 66 16.40 14.39 5.47
N LEU A 67 15.43 15.21 5.10
CA LEU A 67 14.81 15.16 3.79
C LEU A 67 15.46 16.20 2.87
N LYS A 68 15.29 15.99 1.56
CA LYS A 68 15.64 17.02 0.57
C LYS A 68 14.70 18.22 0.73
N GLU A 69 15.19 19.40 0.38
CA GLU A 69 14.35 20.59 0.28
C GLU A 69 13.24 20.37 -0.76
N GLY A 70 12.07 20.96 -0.52
CA GLY A 70 10.92 20.89 -1.43
C GLY A 70 9.59 20.79 -0.69
N PRO A 71 9.37 19.75 0.15
CA PRO A 71 8.10 19.55 0.82
C PRO A 71 7.76 20.71 1.76
N THR A 72 6.52 21.19 1.69
CA THR A 72 5.92 22.15 2.63
C THR A 72 4.96 21.48 3.60
N LYS A 73 4.53 20.25 3.30
CA LYS A 73 3.70 19.41 4.16
C LYS A 73 4.12 17.95 4.01
N LEU A 74 4.13 17.20 5.11
CA LEU A 74 4.45 15.77 5.09
C LEU A 74 3.31 14.94 5.68
N ARG A 75 3.12 13.73 5.16
CA ARG A 75 2.49 12.62 5.89
C ARG A 75 3.58 11.71 6.41
N ILE A 76 3.60 11.47 7.71
CA ILE A 76 4.51 10.55 8.36
C ILE A 76 3.73 9.31 8.76
N ASN A 77 4.01 8.19 8.10
CA ASN A 77 3.54 6.87 8.48
C ASN A 77 4.59 6.18 9.35
N TRP A 78 4.15 5.51 10.40
CA TRP A 78 5.01 4.64 11.18
C TRP A 78 4.36 3.29 11.43
N GLU A 79 5.21 2.31 11.68
CA GLU A 79 4.78 0.98 12.09
C GLU A 79 5.66 0.43 13.22
N SER A 80 5.04 -0.08 14.28
CA SER A 80 5.68 -0.78 15.39
C SER A 80 5.72 -2.28 15.14
N LEU A 81 6.78 -2.93 15.62
CA LEU A 81 6.88 -4.39 15.59
C LEU A 81 5.85 -5.02 16.54
N GLY A 82 5.21 -6.08 16.05
CA GLY A 82 4.29 -6.93 16.80
C GLY A 82 4.01 -8.23 16.05
N ASP A 83 2.99 -8.96 16.46
CA ASP A 83 2.53 -10.20 15.81
C ASP A 83 1.81 -9.99 14.46
N CYS A 84 2.08 -8.86 13.80
CA CYS A 84 1.43 -8.39 12.60
C CYS A 84 0.00 -7.83 12.78
N ALA A 85 -0.70 -8.02 13.90
CA ALA A 85 -2.01 -7.41 14.09
C ALA A 85 -1.92 -5.88 14.18
N TRP A 86 -2.93 -5.17 13.66
CA TRP A 86 -3.00 -3.71 13.75
C TRP A 86 -3.35 -3.22 15.16
N ALA A 87 -4.24 -3.92 15.86
CA ALA A 87 -4.59 -3.66 17.25
C ALA A 87 -4.62 -4.99 18.03
N THR A 88 -4.27 -4.96 19.31
CA THR A 88 -4.15 -6.18 20.13
C THR A 88 -5.41 -6.55 20.91
N ASN A 89 -6.40 -5.64 20.98
CA ASN A 89 -7.55 -5.75 21.88
C ASN A 89 -8.90 -5.47 21.20
N PHE A 90 -8.96 -5.45 19.87
CA PHE A 90 -10.20 -5.20 19.11
C PHE A 90 -11.00 -6.47 18.83
N THR A 91 -10.46 -7.62 19.20
CA THR A 91 -11.16 -8.90 19.12
C THR A 91 -10.85 -9.71 20.37
N THR A 92 -11.78 -10.62 20.69
CA THR A 92 -11.56 -11.68 21.69
C THR A 92 -11.44 -13.06 21.05
N GLY A 93 -11.54 -13.14 19.71
CA GLY A 93 -11.51 -14.40 18.96
C GLY A 93 -10.15 -15.09 18.96
N CYS A 94 -9.07 -14.32 19.06
CA CYS A 94 -7.74 -14.83 19.36
C CYS A 94 -6.86 -13.81 20.09
N GLY A 95 -5.78 -14.30 20.68
CA GLY A 95 -4.80 -13.47 21.38
C GLY A 95 -3.86 -12.79 20.41
N HIS A 96 -3.62 -11.50 20.63
CA HIS A 96 -2.65 -10.72 19.88
C HIS A 96 -1.57 -10.14 20.79
N SER A 97 -0.38 -9.95 20.23
CA SER A 97 0.78 -9.41 20.96
C SER A 97 1.52 -8.36 20.15
N GLY A 98 2.08 -7.37 20.86
CA GLY A 98 2.82 -6.28 20.26
C GLY A 98 2.86 -5.10 21.22
N THR A 99 3.69 -4.12 20.92
CA THR A 99 3.73 -2.87 21.69
C THR A 99 3.72 -1.71 20.71
N ALA A 100 2.56 -1.04 20.64
CA ALA A 100 2.42 0.16 19.85
C ALA A 100 3.30 1.27 20.43
N LEU A 101 3.87 2.07 19.54
CA LEU A 101 4.38 3.37 19.92
C LEU A 101 3.21 4.24 20.42
N SER A 102 3.08 4.37 21.74
CA SER A 102 1.94 5.03 22.40
C SER A 102 2.06 6.56 22.39
N ASP A 103 3.10 7.08 23.03
CA ASP A 103 3.23 8.50 23.37
C ASP A 103 4.53 9.04 22.76
N PHE A 104 4.40 9.97 21.83
CA PHE A 104 5.54 10.58 21.17
C PHE A 104 5.20 11.94 20.55
N LYS A 105 6.26 12.68 20.24
CA LYS A 105 6.21 13.98 19.58
C LYS A 105 6.93 13.89 18.26
N ILE A 106 6.47 14.65 17.28
CA ILE A 106 7.19 14.91 16.05
C ILE A 106 7.64 16.36 16.07
N PHE A 107 8.94 16.55 15.89
CA PHE A 107 9.57 17.87 15.76
C PHE A 107 10.08 18.10 14.35
N THR A 108 10.20 19.35 13.95
CA THR A 108 10.84 19.75 12.69
C THR A 108 11.95 20.78 12.91
N SER A 109 12.95 20.79 12.04
CA SER A 109 14.05 21.76 12.08
C SER A 109 14.45 22.19 10.67
N ALA A 110 14.89 23.45 10.56
CA ALA A 110 15.44 24.03 9.34
C ALA A 110 16.97 24.04 9.33
N ASN A 111 17.59 23.99 10.51
CA ASN A 111 19.02 24.26 10.71
C ASN A 111 19.76 23.18 11.50
N SER A 112 19.13 22.04 11.78
CA SER A 112 19.88 20.88 12.25
C SER A 112 20.87 20.41 11.18
N THR A 113 22.03 19.96 11.61
CA THR A 113 23.07 19.39 10.76
C THR A 113 23.27 17.89 11.01
N ASN A 114 22.79 17.38 12.14
CA ASN A 114 23.02 15.99 12.55
C ASN A 114 21.84 15.33 13.28
N GLY A 115 20.63 15.88 13.20
CA GLY A 115 19.44 15.34 13.85
C GLY A 115 19.35 15.53 15.37
N VAL A 116 20.43 16.02 16.01
CA VAL A 116 20.52 16.30 17.45
C VAL A 116 20.51 17.79 17.72
N ASP A 117 21.30 18.54 16.96
CA ASP A 117 21.49 19.99 17.06
C ASP A 117 20.37 20.81 16.38
N GLY A 118 20.52 22.14 16.38
CA GLY A 118 19.57 23.05 15.73
C GLY A 118 18.34 23.37 16.56
N ASP A 119 17.48 24.21 15.98
CA ASP A 119 16.24 24.65 16.59
C ASP A 119 15.11 23.71 16.19
N TRP A 120 14.54 23.01 17.16
CA TRP A 120 13.46 22.05 16.96
C TRP A 120 12.12 22.65 17.38
N THR A 121 11.16 22.65 16.46
CA THR A 121 9.78 23.10 16.70
C THR A 121 8.87 21.88 16.79
N LEU A 122 8.00 21.83 17.80
CA LEU A 122 6.98 20.79 17.89
C LEU A 122 6.00 20.93 16.72
N ALA A 123 5.88 19.89 15.91
CA ALA A 123 4.92 19.84 14.80
C ALA A 123 3.62 19.14 15.20
N THR A 124 3.71 18.02 15.92
CA THR A 124 2.54 17.34 16.48
C THR A 124 2.91 16.44 17.67
N GLU A 125 1.89 16.02 18.43
CA GLU A 125 2.00 15.11 19.57
C GLU A 125 0.92 14.02 19.45
N VAL A 126 1.34 12.77 19.59
CA VAL A 126 0.46 11.60 19.63
C VAL A 126 0.48 11.05 21.05
N LYS A 127 -0.71 10.79 21.62
CA LYS A 127 -0.89 10.25 22.97
C LYS A 127 -1.80 9.03 22.96
N GLY A 128 -1.50 8.07 23.83
CA GLY A 128 -2.33 6.92 24.09
C GLY A 128 -2.58 6.07 22.86
N ASN A 129 -1.66 6.05 21.88
CA ASN A 129 -1.87 5.32 20.64
C ASN A 129 -1.90 3.79 20.89
N PRO A 130 -3.02 3.10 20.60
CA PRO A 130 -3.14 1.67 20.90
C PRO A 130 -2.83 0.76 19.70
N VAL A 131 -2.57 1.33 18.51
CA VAL A 131 -2.43 0.57 17.26
C VAL A 131 -1.00 0.61 16.71
N MET A 132 -0.64 -0.46 16.01
CA MET A 132 0.73 -0.70 15.53
C MET A 132 1.12 0.15 14.32
N ALA A 133 0.17 0.66 13.54
CA ALA A 133 0.47 1.49 12.37
C ALA A 133 -0.50 2.65 12.21
N ARG A 134 0.02 3.87 12.00
CA ARG A 134 -0.78 5.08 11.73
C ARG A 134 0.00 6.06 10.86
N GLY A 135 -0.72 7.05 10.34
CA GLY A 135 -0.15 8.20 9.67
C GLY A 135 -0.56 9.50 10.35
N VAL A 136 0.28 10.54 10.30
CA VAL A 136 -0.07 11.91 10.71
C VAL A 136 0.45 12.91 9.69
N ASP A 137 -0.28 14.01 9.52
CA ASP A 137 0.14 15.11 8.64
C ASP A 137 0.77 16.24 9.47
N ILE A 138 1.88 16.79 8.99
CA ILE A 138 2.59 17.90 9.63
C ILE A 138 2.96 19.01 8.65
N ASP A 139 3.05 20.24 9.15
CA ASP A 139 3.65 21.35 8.41
C ASP A 139 5.17 21.20 8.34
N PHE A 140 5.73 21.45 7.16
CA PHE A 140 7.14 21.27 6.86
C PHE A 140 7.76 22.42 6.04
N ALA A 141 7.02 23.52 5.84
CA ALA A 141 7.48 24.66 5.07
C ALA A 141 8.81 25.24 5.60
N GLY A 142 9.81 25.30 4.72
CA GLY A 142 11.15 25.79 5.05
C GLY A 142 11.93 24.90 6.02
N LYS A 143 11.55 23.62 6.16
CA LYS A 143 12.24 22.62 6.99
C LYS A 143 12.96 21.61 6.09
N SER A 144 13.96 20.95 6.67
CA SER A 144 14.70 19.86 6.04
C SER A 144 14.86 18.65 6.96
N TRP A 145 14.45 18.77 8.23
CA TRP A 145 14.51 17.69 9.20
C TRP A 145 13.18 17.48 9.90
N PHE A 146 12.83 16.21 10.12
CA PHE A 146 11.86 15.82 11.14
C PHE A 146 12.47 14.81 12.12
N ARG A 147 11.92 14.74 13.33
CA ARG A 147 12.35 13.82 14.38
C ARG A 147 11.17 13.29 15.16
N ILE A 148 11.10 11.98 15.34
CA ILE A 148 10.23 11.32 16.30
C ILE A 148 10.95 11.28 17.64
N GLU A 149 10.29 11.68 18.72
CA GLU A 149 10.83 11.70 20.08
C GLU A 149 9.82 11.17 21.10
N SER A 150 10.22 10.16 21.87
CA SER A 150 9.43 9.56 22.95
C SER A 150 10.21 9.56 24.28
N GLU A 151 9.49 9.56 25.41
CA GLU A 151 10.14 9.59 26.75
C GLU A 151 10.84 8.27 27.08
N LYS A 152 10.21 7.17 26.69
CA LYS A 152 10.76 5.82 26.73
C LYS A 152 11.39 5.52 25.39
N GLU A 153 12.28 4.52 25.36
CA GLU A 153 12.69 3.97 24.07
C GLU A 153 11.43 3.62 23.29
N VAL A 154 11.35 4.15 22.07
CA VAL A 154 10.38 3.66 21.11
C VAL A 154 10.71 2.19 20.93
N GLY A 155 9.85 1.30 21.42
CA GLY A 155 9.90 -0.12 21.09
C GLY A 155 10.02 -0.26 19.57
N GLN A 156 10.65 -1.34 19.12
CA GLN A 156 11.11 -1.57 17.74
C GLN A 156 10.17 -0.93 16.69
N ILE A 157 10.52 0.29 16.22
CA ILE A 157 9.83 0.91 15.08
C ILE A 157 10.38 0.24 13.84
N LEU A 158 9.51 -0.42 13.10
CA LEU A 158 9.84 -1.22 11.94
C LEU A 158 9.96 -0.40 10.66
N GLU A 159 9.13 0.63 10.53
CA GLU A 159 9.10 1.43 9.33
C GLU A 159 8.68 2.85 9.66
N VAL A 160 9.38 3.82 9.07
CA VAL A 160 9.00 5.23 9.09
C VAL A 160 9.09 5.75 7.67
N GLN A 161 7.96 6.20 7.14
CA GLN A 161 7.85 6.74 5.80
C GLN A 161 7.35 8.18 5.86
N ALA A 162 7.99 9.07 5.10
CA ALA A 162 7.54 10.43 4.88
C ALA A 162 7.15 10.62 3.41
N PHE A 163 5.91 11.05 3.19
CA PHE A 163 5.35 11.35 1.88
C PHE A 163 5.15 12.86 1.74
N ASP A 164 5.48 13.42 0.58
CA ASP A 164 5.25 14.81 0.27
C ASP A 164 3.77 15.07 0.00
N MET A 165 3.14 15.86 0.87
CA MET A 165 1.72 16.20 0.82
C MET A 165 1.47 17.63 0.36
N SER A 166 2.50 18.31 -0.17
CA SER A 166 2.47 19.74 -0.50
C SER A 166 1.45 20.10 -1.57
N ASN A 167 1.09 19.15 -2.42
CA ASN A 167 0.13 19.31 -3.50
C ASN A 167 -1.25 18.73 -3.16
N ASP A 168 -1.62 18.71 -1.87
CA ASP A 168 -2.86 18.12 -1.38
C ASP A 168 -3.02 16.65 -1.81
N GLY A 169 -1.92 15.89 -1.75
CA GLY A 169 -1.89 14.48 -2.09
C GLY A 169 -3.01 13.69 -1.39
N ASP A 170 -3.61 12.74 -2.10
CA ASP A 170 -4.71 11.94 -1.57
C ASP A 170 -4.50 10.43 -1.77
N ASP A 171 -3.34 10.01 -2.29
CA ASP A 171 -2.92 8.60 -2.43
C ASP A 171 -2.52 7.98 -1.06
N THR A 172 -3.50 7.83 -0.19
CA THR A 172 -3.36 7.37 1.19
C THR A 172 -4.38 6.29 1.52
N TRP A 173 -3.89 5.17 2.05
CA TRP A 173 -4.65 3.93 2.11
C TRP A 173 -4.56 3.28 3.47
N PHE A 174 -5.70 2.79 3.97
CA PHE A 174 -5.74 1.84 5.07
C PHE A 174 -6.27 0.50 4.56
N PHE A 175 -5.46 -0.55 4.71
CA PHE A 175 -5.81 -1.92 4.34
C PHE A 175 -6.46 -2.60 5.55
N MET A 176 -7.74 -2.33 5.74
CA MET A 176 -8.57 -2.94 6.77
C MET A 176 -8.78 -4.42 6.45
N GLY A 177 -8.56 -5.30 7.42
CA GLY A 177 -9.06 -6.65 7.26
C GLY A 177 -8.79 -7.61 8.39
N THR A 178 -8.86 -8.90 8.06
CA THR A 178 -8.83 -10.00 9.03
C THR A 178 -7.43 -10.61 9.16
N SER A 179 -7.33 -11.87 9.63
CA SER A 179 -6.10 -12.65 9.55
C SER A 179 -5.60 -12.82 8.11
N ILE A 180 -6.51 -12.78 7.12
CA ILE A 180 -6.15 -12.86 5.70
C ILE A 180 -5.30 -11.65 5.30
N SER A 181 -5.74 -10.43 5.65
CA SER A 181 -4.94 -9.21 5.45
C SER A 181 -3.69 -9.16 6.34
N GLN A 182 -3.79 -9.58 7.61
CA GLN A 182 -2.65 -9.64 8.53
C GLN A 182 -1.54 -10.53 7.96
N MET A 183 -1.88 -11.69 7.42
CA MET A 183 -0.91 -12.65 6.90
C MET A 183 -0.52 -12.36 5.44
N GLY A 184 -1.43 -11.83 4.62
CA GLY A 184 -1.20 -11.64 3.19
C GLY A 184 -0.60 -10.28 2.81
N ILE A 185 -1.04 -9.19 3.45
CA ILE A 185 -0.56 -7.82 3.13
C ILE A 185 0.65 -7.42 3.99
N LYS A 186 0.77 -8.02 5.18
CA LYS A 186 1.92 -7.81 6.08
C LYS A 186 3.01 -8.88 5.92
N GLN A 187 2.88 -9.77 4.94
CA GLN A 187 3.80 -10.89 4.76
C GLN A 187 5.21 -10.43 4.36
N GLN A 188 6.23 -11.10 4.91
CA GLN A 188 7.64 -10.80 4.67
C GLN A 188 8.16 -11.40 3.36
N ASP A 189 7.54 -12.48 2.88
CA ASP A 189 8.02 -13.27 1.74
C ASP A 189 7.53 -12.76 0.37
N THR A 190 7.13 -11.49 0.28
CA THR A 190 6.76 -10.87 -0.99
C THR A 190 7.93 -10.12 -1.64
N ASP A 191 8.09 -10.31 -2.94
CA ASP A 191 9.06 -9.59 -3.76
C ASP A 191 8.60 -8.15 -4.07
N SER A 192 7.28 -7.90 -4.03
CA SER A 192 6.66 -6.61 -4.37
C SER A 192 5.35 -6.43 -3.60
N THR A 193 5.16 -5.22 -3.10
CA THR A 193 3.94 -4.78 -2.42
C THR A 193 2.95 -4.17 -3.41
N THR A 194 1.72 -3.91 -2.95
CA THR A 194 0.73 -3.17 -3.72
C THR A 194 1.28 -1.80 -4.14
N ALA A 195 1.94 -1.08 -3.23
CA ALA A 195 2.54 0.22 -3.53
C ALA A 195 3.63 0.12 -4.61
N ASP A 196 4.49 -0.90 -4.55
CA ASP A 196 5.53 -1.12 -5.55
C ASP A 196 4.94 -1.34 -6.95
N LEU A 197 3.90 -2.16 -7.03
CA LEU A 197 3.24 -2.50 -8.30
C LEU A 197 2.48 -1.31 -8.87
N ILE A 198 1.84 -0.49 -8.03
CA ILE A 198 1.20 0.75 -8.46
C ILE A 198 2.24 1.76 -8.93
N HIS A 199 3.30 2.02 -8.16
CA HIS A 199 4.37 2.95 -8.54
C HIS A 199 4.99 2.56 -9.88
N ALA A 200 5.23 1.26 -10.09
CA ALA A 200 5.76 0.82 -11.37
C ALA A 200 4.80 1.06 -12.55
N ARG A 201 3.49 0.91 -12.36
CA ARG A 201 2.47 1.24 -13.39
C ARG A 201 2.29 2.75 -13.56
N HIS A 202 2.44 3.51 -12.48
CA HIS A 202 2.18 4.94 -12.39
C HIS A 202 3.33 5.61 -11.61
N PRO A 203 4.46 5.94 -12.28
CA PRO A 203 5.71 6.36 -11.61
C PRO A 203 5.60 7.60 -10.73
N ASP A 204 4.60 8.45 -10.93
CA ASP A 204 4.39 9.63 -10.09
C ASP A 204 3.76 9.28 -8.72
N PHE A 205 3.26 8.06 -8.56
CA PHE A 205 2.46 7.63 -7.41
C PHE A 205 3.24 6.65 -6.53
N THR A 206 3.12 6.80 -5.22
CA THR A 206 3.67 5.84 -4.25
C THR A 206 2.67 5.74 -3.10
N PRO A 207 1.72 4.79 -3.17
CA PRO A 207 0.63 4.73 -2.21
C PRO A 207 1.12 4.70 -0.77
N ALA A 208 0.67 5.65 0.04
CA ALA A 208 0.97 5.67 1.47
C ALA A 208 0.06 4.67 2.19
N MET A 209 0.51 3.41 2.29
CA MET A 209 -0.28 2.32 2.83
C MET A 209 -0.07 2.15 4.35
N LEU A 210 -1.17 2.00 5.08
CA LEU A 210 -1.22 1.51 6.44
C LEU A 210 -1.79 0.08 6.43
N ARG A 211 -1.11 -0.86 7.09
CA ARG A 211 -1.48 -2.28 7.12
C ARG A 211 -2.35 -2.56 8.36
N GLY A 212 -3.64 -2.82 8.12
CA GLY A 212 -4.70 -2.80 9.13
C GLY A 212 -5.30 -4.15 9.49
N GLY A 213 -4.67 -5.27 9.13
CA GLY A 213 -5.20 -6.60 9.41
C GLY A 213 -5.22 -6.94 10.90
N ILE A 214 -6.30 -7.54 11.38
CA ILE A 214 -6.44 -8.08 12.74
C ILE A 214 -6.97 -9.51 12.65
N GLY A 215 -6.26 -10.48 13.22
CA GLY A 215 -6.69 -11.87 13.21
C GLY A 215 -8.03 -12.07 13.90
N CYS A 216 -8.80 -13.07 13.47
CA CYS A 216 -10.07 -13.49 14.06
C CYS A 216 -11.22 -12.45 14.09
N ILE A 217 -10.94 -11.18 13.75
CA ILE A 217 -11.96 -10.14 13.78
C ILE A 217 -13.06 -10.41 12.74
N ASN A 218 -14.30 -10.18 13.12
CA ASN A 218 -15.44 -10.22 12.21
C ASN A 218 -16.08 -8.84 12.03
N SER A 219 -17.05 -8.71 11.13
CA SER A 219 -17.72 -7.44 10.84
C SER A 219 -18.42 -6.80 12.06
N THR A 220 -18.88 -7.60 13.02
CA THR A 220 -19.55 -7.10 14.24
C THR A 220 -18.55 -6.42 15.17
N GLU A 221 -17.38 -7.01 15.34
CA GLU A 221 -16.30 -6.43 16.14
C GLU A 221 -15.74 -5.16 15.48
N VAL A 222 -15.62 -5.13 14.15
CA VAL A 222 -15.24 -3.90 13.44
C VAL A 222 -16.25 -2.78 13.69
N VAL A 223 -17.56 -3.06 13.62
CA VAL A 223 -18.59 -2.06 13.93
C VAL A 223 -18.51 -1.60 15.39
N ALA A 224 -18.22 -2.49 16.32
CA ALA A 224 -18.06 -2.13 17.75
C ALA A 224 -16.87 -1.18 17.99
N HIS A 225 -15.83 -1.26 17.16
CA HIS A 225 -14.61 -0.43 17.24
C HIS A 225 -14.51 0.62 16.12
N LEU A 226 -15.61 0.91 15.42
CA LEU A 226 -15.57 1.74 14.21
C LEU A 226 -15.16 3.19 14.51
N GLY A 227 -15.48 3.68 15.71
CA GLY A 227 -15.01 4.99 16.18
C GLY A 227 -13.49 5.05 16.24
N GLU A 228 -12.86 3.99 16.76
CA GLU A 228 -11.41 3.86 16.86
C GLU A 228 -10.76 3.69 15.48
N TYR A 229 -11.37 2.93 14.55
CA TYR A 229 -10.90 2.88 13.16
C TYR A 229 -10.89 4.26 12.50
N LEU A 230 -11.94 5.05 12.71
CA LEU A 230 -12.03 6.42 12.19
C LEU A 230 -11.04 7.37 12.87
N GLU A 231 -10.85 7.25 14.18
CA GLU A 231 -9.87 8.06 14.91
C GLU A 231 -8.43 7.73 14.49
N TYR A 232 -8.14 6.45 14.29
CA TYR A 232 -6.76 5.98 14.14
C TYR A 232 -6.31 5.86 12.69
N ALA A 233 -7.22 5.58 11.78
CA ALA A 233 -6.97 5.41 10.35
C ALA A 233 -7.94 6.19 9.45
N GLY A 234 -8.78 7.07 10.01
CA GLY A 234 -9.73 7.88 9.22
C GLY A 234 -9.11 9.11 8.55
N ASN A 235 -7.84 9.40 8.80
CA ASN A 235 -7.10 10.45 8.11
C ASN A 235 -6.46 9.99 6.79
N VAL A 236 -6.90 8.86 6.24
CA VAL A 236 -6.58 8.42 4.88
C VAL A 236 -7.72 8.74 3.94
N LYS A 237 -7.54 8.52 2.63
CA LYS A 237 -8.55 8.81 1.60
C LYS A 237 -9.26 7.57 1.11
N TYR A 238 -8.63 6.42 1.27
CA TYR A 238 -9.16 5.15 0.82
C TYR A 238 -9.06 4.07 1.90
N TRP A 239 -10.12 3.28 2.03
CA TRP A 239 -10.11 2.04 2.80
C TRP A 239 -10.19 0.87 1.83
N ALA A 240 -9.13 0.07 1.76
CA ALA A 240 -9.13 -1.23 1.09
C ALA A 240 -9.58 -2.27 2.11
N ILE A 241 -10.76 -2.86 1.91
CA ILE A 241 -11.45 -3.66 2.92
C ILE A 241 -11.51 -5.13 2.47
N GLU A 242 -10.89 -6.01 3.24
CA GLU A 242 -11.07 -7.46 3.18
C GLU A 242 -11.77 -7.91 4.46
N MET A 243 -12.97 -8.50 4.34
CA MET A 243 -13.77 -8.92 5.49
C MET A 243 -14.73 -10.03 5.07
N GLY A 244 -15.18 -10.85 6.03
CA GLY A 244 -16.27 -11.80 5.84
C GLY A 244 -15.90 -13.27 6.04
N THR A 245 -14.61 -13.63 6.03
CA THR A 245 -14.16 -15.01 6.28
C THR A 245 -14.60 -15.51 7.65
N ASN A 246 -14.44 -14.69 8.69
CA ASN A 246 -14.84 -15.04 10.06
C ASN A 246 -16.37 -14.96 10.26
N ASP A 247 -17.05 -14.10 9.51
CA ASP A 247 -18.52 -14.03 9.50
C ASP A 247 -19.16 -15.26 8.85
N ALA A 248 -18.49 -15.83 7.85
CA ALA A 248 -18.91 -17.01 7.10
C ALA A 248 -18.31 -18.32 7.62
N TRP A 249 -17.65 -18.29 8.79
CA TRP A 249 -16.88 -19.42 9.30
C TRP A 249 -17.70 -20.72 9.35
N GLY A 250 -17.14 -21.80 8.80
CA GLY A 250 -17.81 -23.10 8.70
C GLY A 250 -18.80 -23.24 7.53
N GLY A 251 -18.95 -22.22 6.67
CA GLY A 251 -19.68 -22.30 5.39
C GLY A 251 -21.20 -22.21 5.46
N GLY A 252 -21.76 -21.98 6.64
CA GLY A 252 -23.20 -21.70 6.82
C GLY A 252 -23.59 -20.30 6.35
N ASP A 253 -24.89 -19.99 6.34
CA ASP A 253 -25.44 -18.67 6.00
C ASP A 253 -26.08 -17.95 7.20
N TRP A 254 -25.89 -18.48 8.40
CA TRP A 254 -26.56 -18.03 9.63
C TRP A 254 -26.29 -16.56 9.98
N ASN A 255 -25.15 -15.99 9.54
CA ASN A 255 -24.76 -14.61 9.84
C ASN A 255 -24.91 -13.62 8.67
N VAL A 256 -25.42 -14.04 7.51
CA VAL A 256 -25.41 -13.21 6.28
C VAL A 256 -26.08 -11.85 6.50
N GLY A 257 -27.24 -11.82 7.16
CA GLY A 257 -27.97 -10.57 7.41
C GLY A 257 -27.24 -9.60 8.35
N THR A 258 -26.53 -10.12 9.36
CA THR A 258 -25.69 -9.32 10.24
C THR A 258 -24.50 -8.76 9.48
N PHE A 259 -23.83 -9.61 8.68
CA PHE A 259 -22.70 -9.21 7.84
C PHE A 259 -23.08 -8.09 6.87
N GLU A 260 -24.19 -8.21 6.14
CA GLU A 260 -24.68 -7.17 5.23
C GLU A 260 -24.88 -5.83 5.95
N LYS A 261 -25.57 -5.86 7.09
CA LYS A 261 -25.84 -4.65 7.89
C LYS A 261 -24.55 -4.00 8.39
N ASN A 262 -23.61 -4.80 8.89
CA ASN A 262 -22.34 -4.31 9.42
C ASN A 262 -21.48 -3.72 8.31
N MET A 263 -21.36 -4.41 7.17
CA MET A 263 -20.62 -3.90 6.01
C MET A 263 -21.21 -2.61 5.47
N GLN A 264 -22.54 -2.47 5.40
CA GLN A 264 -23.18 -1.20 5.06
C GLN A 264 -22.83 -0.09 6.07
N THR A 265 -22.83 -0.40 7.37
CA THR A 265 -22.46 0.56 8.44
C THR A 265 -21.02 1.04 8.26
N ILE A 266 -20.08 0.13 8.00
CA ILE A 266 -18.66 0.45 7.74
C ILE A 266 -18.53 1.36 6.51
N ILE A 267 -19.24 1.04 5.41
CA ILE A 267 -19.25 1.85 4.18
C ILE A 267 -19.79 3.26 4.45
N ASP A 268 -20.91 3.37 5.16
CA ASP A 268 -21.55 4.65 5.47
C ASP A 268 -20.65 5.52 6.35
N SER A 269 -20.02 4.93 7.37
CA SER A 269 -19.07 5.62 8.24
C SER A 269 -17.83 6.11 7.50
N ALA A 270 -17.26 5.28 6.61
CA ALA A 270 -16.13 5.67 5.76
C ALA A 270 -16.50 6.86 4.88
N LYS A 271 -17.62 6.77 4.14
CA LYS A 271 -18.10 7.85 3.26
C LYS A 271 -18.39 9.13 4.03
N ALA A 272 -18.99 9.04 5.22
CA ALA A 272 -19.25 10.19 6.07
C ALA A 272 -17.97 10.93 6.49
N HIS A 273 -16.82 10.25 6.50
CA HIS A 273 -15.50 10.82 6.78
C HIS A 273 -14.74 11.22 5.50
N GLY A 274 -15.37 11.18 4.33
CA GLY A 274 -14.73 11.49 3.06
C GLY A 274 -13.73 10.43 2.62
N ILE A 275 -13.89 9.19 3.10
CA ILE A 275 -13.07 8.03 2.75
C ILE A 275 -13.81 7.24 1.67
N THR A 276 -13.08 6.79 0.65
CA THR A 276 -13.62 5.92 -0.40
C THR A 276 -13.34 4.46 -0.05
N PRO A 277 -14.37 3.65 0.29
CA PRO A 277 -14.18 2.23 0.54
C PRO A 277 -14.09 1.42 -0.77
N VAL A 278 -13.21 0.43 -0.79
CA VAL A 278 -13.01 -0.53 -1.88
C VAL A 278 -13.07 -1.94 -1.28
N LEU A 279 -14.05 -2.75 -1.68
CA LEU A 279 -14.31 -4.06 -1.08
C LEU A 279 -13.66 -5.18 -1.91
N ALA A 280 -12.86 -6.02 -1.27
CA ALA A 280 -12.47 -7.31 -1.82
C ALA A 280 -13.62 -8.32 -1.69
N ARG A 281 -13.78 -9.19 -2.70
CA ARG A 281 -14.57 -10.43 -2.49
C ARG A 281 -13.81 -11.33 -1.53
N ILE A 282 -14.56 -12.04 -0.68
CA ILE A 282 -14.01 -12.91 0.36
C ILE A 282 -13.13 -13.99 -0.27
N ILE A 283 -11.95 -14.23 0.30
CA ILE A 283 -11.05 -15.29 -0.17
C ILE A 283 -11.74 -16.66 -0.11
N ALA A 284 -11.54 -17.49 -1.13
CA ALA A 284 -12.02 -18.87 -1.09
C ALA A 284 -11.21 -19.70 -0.09
N THR A 285 -11.84 -20.67 0.54
CA THR A 285 -11.14 -21.70 1.31
C THR A 285 -10.84 -22.92 0.43
N ASN A 286 -10.04 -23.84 0.95
CA ASN A 286 -9.80 -25.16 0.36
C ASN A 286 -10.54 -26.24 1.18
N PRO A 287 -11.70 -26.74 0.70
CA PRO A 287 -12.46 -27.81 1.36
C PRO A 287 -11.68 -29.11 1.64
N ALA A 288 -10.59 -29.38 0.92
CA ALA A 288 -9.78 -30.56 1.19
C ALA A 288 -8.87 -30.40 2.44
N LYS A 289 -8.69 -29.17 2.92
CA LYS A 289 -7.81 -28.80 4.04
C LYS A 289 -8.56 -28.24 5.24
N THR A 290 -9.76 -27.68 5.05
CA THR A 290 -10.56 -27.14 6.14
C THR A 290 -11.23 -28.23 6.95
N ASP A 291 -11.29 -28.03 8.28
CA ASP A 291 -12.07 -28.88 9.16
C ASP A 291 -13.55 -28.86 8.74
N GLY A 292 -14.12 -30.02 8.45
CA GLY A 292 -15.51 -30.13 7.98
C GLY A 292 -15.71 -29.82 6.49
N GLY A 293 -14.64 -29.57 5.73
CA GLY A 293 -14.67 -29.44 4.28
C GLY A 293 -15.53 -28.30 3.74
N TRP A 294 -15.51 -27.16 4.42
CA TRP A 294 -16.37 -26.02 4.12
C TRP A 294 -15.73 -25.05 3.12
N GLN A 295 -16.60 -24.31 2.42
CA GLN A 295 -16.33 -23.19 1.51
C GLN A 295 -17.14 -21.95 1.93
N ILE A 296 -16.68 -20.74 1.59
CA ILE A 296 -17.47 -19.51 1.76
C ILE A 296 -18.83 -19.69 1.09
N ASN A 297 -19.89 -19.45 1.85
CA ASN A 297 -21.25 -19.53 1.32
C ASN A 297 -21.46 -18.41 0.28
N PRO A 298 -21.96 -18.73 -0.94
CA PRO A 298 -22.15 -17.75 -2.01
C PRO A 298 -22.94 -16.50 -1.60
N LYS A 299 -23.86 -16.62 -0.63
CA LYS A 299 -24.65 -15.48 -0.13
C LYS A 299 -23.80 -14.36 0.46
N PHE A 300 -22.63 -14.66 1.05
CA PHE A 300 -21.73 -13.61 1.54
C PHE A 300 -21.02 -12.88 0.39
N LEU A 301 -20.71 -13.59 -0.70
CA LEU A 301 -20.15 -12.99 -1.92
C LEU A 301 -21.17 -12.08 -2.59
N ASP A 302 -22.43 -12.52 -2.67
CA ASP A 302 -23.55 -11.72 -3.18
C ASP A 302 -23.73 -10.42 -2.38
N VAL A 303 -23.55 -10.47 -1.05
CA VAL A 303 -23.58 -9.27 -0.20
C VAL A 303 -22.49 -8.27 -0.61
N ILE A 304 -21.24 -8.72 -0.83
CA ILE A 304 -20.15 -7.84 -1.25
C ILE A 304 -20.45 -7.21 -2.62
N ASP A 305 -20.91 -8.00 -3.59
CA ASP A 305 -21.24 -7.51 -4.93
C ASP A 305 -22.37 -6.48 -4.89
N ASN A 306 -23.44 -6.81 -4.17
CA ASN A 306 -24.60 -5.94 -4.03
C ASN A 306 -24.24 -4.64 -3.32
N LEU A 307 -23.45 -4.69 -2.24
CA LEU A 307 -23.00 -3.49 -1.54
C LEU A 307 -22.09 -2.63 -2.42
N THR A 308 -21.17 -3.24 -3.17
CA THR A 308 -20.30 -2.54 -4.13
C THR A 308 -21.13 -1.80 -5.17
N GLN A 309 -22.09 -2.46 -5.80
CA GLN A 309 -22.98 -1.86 -6.80
C GLN A 309 -23.88 -0.78 -6.21
N LYS A 310 -24.62 -1.12 -5.14
CA LYS A 310 -25.59 -0.22 -4.47
C LYS A 310 -24.94 1.08 -4.02
N ASN A 311 -23.70 1.00 -3.56
CA ASN A 311 -22.96 2.15 -3.03
C ASN A 311 -22.09 2.85 -4.09
N GLY A 312 -22.05 2.36 -5.32
CA GLY A 312 -21.22 2.93 -6.39
C GLY A 312 -19.72 2.92 -6.07
N LEU A 313 -19.25 1.86 -5.40
CA LEU A 313 -17.86 1.75 -4.97
C LEU A 313 -16.95 1.35 -6.13
N PRO A 314 -15.66 1.75 -6.11
CA PRO A 314 -14.65 1.10 -6.94
C PRO A 314 -14.65 -0.41 -6.70
N LYS A 315 -14.42 -1.18 -7.77
CA LYS A 315 -14.31 -2.64 -7.66
C LYS A 315 -12.99 -3.00 -6.99
N GLY A 316 -13.05 -3.77 -5.91
CA GLY A 316 -11.87 -4.41 -5.33
C GLY A 316 -11.54 -5.75 -5.99
N PRO A 317 -10.52 -6.46 -5.49
CA PRO A 317 -10.08 -7.72 -6.05
C PRO A 317 -11.09 -8.84 -5.81
N ASP A 318 -11.12 -9.81 -6.74
CA ASP A 318 -11.86 -11.05 -6.57
C ASP A 318 -10.96 -12.13 -5.97
N PHE A 319 -10.79 -12.13 -4.64
CA PHE A 319 -10.01 -13.18 -3.98
C PHE A 319 -10.70 -14.54 -4.04
N TYR A 320 -12.03 -14.58 -4.10
CA TYR A 320 -12.75 -15.85 -4.15
C TYR A 320 -12.34 -16.66 -5.38
N SER A 321 -12.61 -16.13 -6.56
CA SER A 321 -12.38 -16.85 -7.82
C SER A 321 -10.91 -17.18 -8.02
N TYR A 322 -10.01 -16.29 -7.58
CA TYR A 322 -8.58 -16.52 -7.72
C TYR A 322 -8.09 -17.65 -6.80
N PHE A 323 -8.39 -17.62 -5.50
CA PHE A 323 -7.91 -18.65 -4.58
C PHE A 323 -8.66 -19.99 -4.71
N GLU A 324 -9.87 -19.98 -5.27
CA GLU A 324 -10.55 -21.21 -5.68
C GLU A 324 -9.82 -21.90 -6.84
N ALA A 325 -9.35 -21.13 -7.83
CA ALA A 325 -8.54 -21.63 -8.94
C ALA A 325 -7.09 -21.97 -8.53
N HIS A 326 -6.62 -21.40 -7.41
CA HIS A 326 -5.25 -21.52 -6.91
C HIS A 326 -5.18 -22.00 -5.44
N PRO A 327 -5.75 -23.18 -5.11
CA PRO A 327 -5.80 -23.67 -3.73
C PRO A 327 -4.42 -24.03 -3.14
N GLU A 328 -3.38 -24.12 -3.98
CA GLU A 328 -1.97 -24.24 -3.60
C GLU A 328 -1.41 -23.00 -2.91
N LEU A 329 -2.04 -21.83 -3.12
CA LEU A 329 -1.66 -20.57 -2.49
C LEU A 329 -2.22 -20.39 -1.08
N LEU A 330 -3.02 -21.36 -0.62
CA LEU A 330 -3.55 -21.42 0.74
C LEU A 330 -2.68 -22.31 1.63
N ALA A 331 -2.56 -21.92 2.90
CA ALA A 331 -1.83 -22.64 3.93
C ALA A 331 -2.46 -24.01 4.21
N ASN A 332 -1.86 -24.76 5.14
CA ASN A 332 -2.34 -26.11 5.45
C ASN A 332 -3.72 -26.13 6.13
N ASP A 333 -4.14 -25.01 6.72
CA ASP A 333 -5.50 -24.84 7.26
C ASP A 333 -6.57 -24.63 6.17
N GLY A 334 -6.16 -24.40 4.92
CA GLY A 334 -7.09 -24.16 3.81
C GLY A 334 -7.83 -22.83 3.87
N VAL A 335 -7.42 -21.87 4.71
CA VAL A 335 -8.09 -20.57 4.87
C VAL A 335 -7.11 -19.42 4.63
N HIS A 336 -5.91 -19.48 5.22
CA HIS A 336 -4.98 -18.36 5.18
C HIS A 336 -4.10 -18.37 3.93
N PRO A 337 -3.74 -17.20 3.38
CA PRO A 337 -2.75 -17.12 2.30
C PRO A 337 -1.39 -17.62 2.81
N ASN A 338 -0.75 -18.49 2.05
CA ASN A 338 0.56 -19.04 2.40
C ASN A 338 1.70 -18.20 1.80
N GLY A 339 2.63 -17.74 2.63
CA GLY A 339 3.77 -16.94 2.18
C GLY A 339 4.75 -17.72 1.35
N GLU A 340 5.02 -18.97 1.74
CA GLU A 340 5.98 -19.84 1.09
C GLU A 340 5.57 -20.19 -0.34
N THR A 341 4.27 -20.35 -0.59
CA THR A 341 3.74 -20.63 -1.94
C THR A 341 3.29 -19.37 -2.69
N GLY A 342 3.39 -18.18 -2.08
CA GLY A 342 3.14 -16.90 -2.76
C GLY A 342 1.70 -16.36 -2.68
N GLY A 343 0.89 -16.82 -1.72
CA GLY A 343 -0.46 -16.31 -1.46
C GLY A 343 -0.50 -14.81 -1.14
N GLY A 344 0.36 -14.31 -0.25
CA GLY A 344 0.43 -12.86 0.03
C GLY A 344 0.88 -12.03 -1.18
N LYS A 345 1.81 -12.57 -1.98
CA LYS A 345 2.23 -11.97 -3.26
C LYS A 345 1.06 -11.87 -4.24
N ALA A 346 0.24 -12.92 -4.35
CA ALA A 346 -0.97 -12.87 -5.17
C ALA A 346 -1.97 -11.82 -4.64
N MET A 347 -2.13 -11.68 -3.32
CA MET A 347 -2.98 -10.65 -2.75
C MET A 347 -2.50 -9.23 -3.09
N HIS A 348 -1.20 -8.95 -2.96
CA HIS A 348 -0.64 -7.65 -3.37
C HIS A 348 -0.86 -7.36 -4.86
N ARG A 349 -0.68 -8.38 -5.71
CA ARG A 349 -0.94 -8.28 -7.14
C ARG A 349 -2.39 -7.91 -7.44
N LEU A 350 -3.33 -8.68 -6.90
CA LEU A 350 -4.76 -8.51 -7.14
C LEU A 350 -5.25 -7.16 -6.61
N TRP A 351 -4.79 -6.72 -5.45
CA TRP A 351 -5.06 -5.35 -4.98
C TRP A 351 -4.52 -4.32 -5.95
N ALA A 352 -3.26 -4.42 -6.39
CA ALA A 352 -2.70 -3.45 -7.31
C ALA A 352 -3.48 -3.41 -8.63
N GLU A 353 -3.90 -4.56 -9.16
CA GLU A 353 -4.74 -4.64 -10.38
C GLU A 353 -6.10 -3.95 -10.19
N ALA A 354 -6.76 -4.21 -9.06
CA ALA A 354 -8.05 -3.60 -8.75
C ALA A 354 -7.96 -2.08 -8.55
N LEU A 355 -6.86 -1.60 -7.96
CA LEU A 355 -6.67 -0.19 -7.65
C LEU A 355 -6.11 0.63 -8.82
N ALA A 356 -5.36 0.02 -9.75
CA ALA A 356 -4.71 0.71 -10.88
C ALA A 356 -5.65 1.65 -11.70
N PRO A 357 -6.92 1.30 -11.98
CA PRO A 357 -7.82 2.20 -12.70
C PRO A 357 -8.05 3.55 -12.01
N LEU A 358 -7.88 3.64 -10.69
CA LEU A 358 -8.03 4.89 -9.92
C LEU A 358 -6.89 5.90 -10.17
N TYR A 359 -5.77 5.42 -10.70
CA TYR A 359 -4.58 6.21 -11.04
C TYR A 359 -4.56 6.60 -12.53
N ALA A 360 -5.24 5.85 -13.39
CA ALA A 360 -5.23 6.04 -14.84
C ALA A 360 -5.93 7.33 -15.32
N THR A 361 -6.76 7.96 -14.49
CA THR A 361 -7.46 9.21 -14.82
C THR A 361 -6.65 10.48 -14.53
N SER A 362 -5.45 10.36 -13.96
CA SER A 362 -4.56 11.49 -13.65
C SER A 362 -3.66 11.86 -14.83
N SER A 363 -4.23 12.13 -16.01
CA SER A 363 -3.46 12.72 -17.12
C SER A 363 -3.29 14.22 -16.87
N ILE A 364 -2.15 14.63 -16.31
CA ILE A 364 -1.71 16.03 -16.34
C ILE A 364 -1.47 16.40 -17.81
N PRO A 365 -1.99 17.54 -18.31
CA PRO A 365 -1.75 17.97 -19.68
C PRO A 365 -0.25 18.26 -19.87
N THR A 366 0.46 17.36 -20.55
CA THR A 366 1.82 17.60 -21.00
C THR A 366 1.80 18.70 -22.04
N SER A 367 2.41 19.85 -21.75
CA SER A 367 2.60 20.92 -22.72
C SER A 367 3.42 20.40 -23.90
N SER A 368 2.78 20.22 -25.06
CA SER A 368 3.43 19.83 -26.30
C SER A 368 4.27 20.99 -26.85
N SER A 369 5.59 20.95 -26.65
CA SER A 369 6.51 21.66 -27.55
C SER A 369 6.79 20.74 -28.74
N SER A 370 6.24 21.09 -29.89
CA SER A 370 6.45 20.40 -31.16
C SER A 370 7.76 20.88 -31.79
N GLU A 371 8.70 19.96 -31.99
CA GLU A 371 9.72 20.08 -33.04
C GLU A 371 9.60 18.89 -34.01
N PRO A 372 9.88 19.08 -35.31
CA PRO A 372 9.52 18.13 -36.36
C PRO A 372 10.53 16.99 -36.50
N GLU A 373 10.04 15.75 -36.57
CA GLU A 373 10.85 14.56 -36.87
C GLU A 373 11.32 14.53 -38.33
N THR A 374 12.59 14.17 -38.52
CA THR A 374 13.17 13.82 -39.83
C THR A 374 13.31 12.29 -39.89
N PRO A 375 12.88 11.60 -40.97
CA PRO A 375 12.88 10.14 -41.01
C PRO A 375 14.24 9.59 -41.50
N GLY A 376 14.95 8.84 -40.66
CA GLY A 376 16.16 8.13 -41.06
C GLY A 376 16.81 7.26 -39.97
N SER A 377 16.56 5.95 -40.01
CA SER A 377 17.45 4.83 -39.63
C SER A 377 18.39 4.99 -38.41
N SER A 378 18.05 4.33 -37.29
CA SER A 378 18.90 3.29 -36.65
C SER A 378 18.17 2.66 -35.46
N SER A 379 18.42 1.38 -35.21
CA SER A 379 17.97 0.66 -34.02
C SER A 379 18.62 1.24 -32.76
N THR A 380 17.97 2.19 -32.11
CA THR A 380 18.39 2.71 -30.81
C THR A 380 17.56 2.07 -29.71
N THR A 381 18.21 1.22 -28.92
CA THR A 381 17.77 0.84 -27.58
C THR A 381 17.73 2.12 -26.75
N GLU A 382 16.53 2.53 -26.30
CA GLU A 382 16.39 3.69 -25.42
C GLU A 382 17.07 3.38 -24.08
N PHE A 383 18.11 4.16 -23.78
CA PHE A 383 18.84 4.10 -22.52
C PHE A 383 18.05 4.85 -21.45
N ILE A 384 17.39 4.14 -20.54
CA ILE A 384 16.81 4.74 -19.33
C ILE A 384 17.74 4.43 -18.16
N ALA A 385 18.65 5.36 -17.86
CA ALA A 385 19.41 5.35 -16.62
C ALA A 385 18.60 6.10 -15.55
N LEU A 386 17.90 5.36 -14.69
CA LEU A 386 17.26 5.93 -13.50
C LEU A 386 18.16 5.64 -12.29
N THR A 387 18.77 6.69 -11.76
CA THR A 387 19.49 6.65 -10.49
C THR A 387 18.52 6.44 -9.34
N ALA A 388 18.41 5.21 -8.84
CA ALA A 388 17.81 4.95 -7.54
C ALA A 388 18.77 5.44 -6.43
N PRO A 389 18.27 6.06 -5.35
CA PRO A 389 19.12 6.42 -4.22
C PRO A 389 19.60 5.12 -3.53
N ALA A 390 20.92 5.02 -3.36
CA ALA A 390 21.67 4.13 -2.48
C ALA A 390 21.91 2.63 -2.84
N ALA A 391 21.08 1.90 -3.61
CA ALA A 391 21.24 0.43 -3.68
C ALA A 391 22.12 -0.12 -4.84
N ALA A 392 21.83 0.28 -6.09
CA ALA A 392 22.55 -0.22 -7.27
C ALA A 392 22.25 0.63 -8.52
N PHE A 393 23.18 0.65 -9.47
CA PHE A 393 22.85 1.04 -10.85
C PHE A 393 22.25 -0.16 -11.57
N VAL A 394 21.06 0.00 -12.14
CA VAL A 394 20.41 -1.01 -12.97
C VAL A 394 20.37 -0.51 -14.42
N GLN A 395 20.87 -1.30 -15.35
CA GLN A 395 20.91 -0.98 -16.77
C GLN A 395 20.34 -2.14 -17.59
N LEU A 396 19.66 -1.83 -18.69
CA LEU A 396 19.26 -2.82 -19.68
C LEU A 396 20.34 -2.90 -20.78
N GLN A 397 20.84 -4.11 -21.05
CA GLN A 397 21.72 -4.40 -22.18
C GLN A 397 21.13 -5.56 -23.00
N GLY A 398 20.25 -5.24 -23.94
CA GLY A 398 19.50 -6.25 -24.70
C GLY A 398 18.55 -7.03 -23.80
N GLN A 399 18.68 -8.36 -23.76
CA GLN A 399 17.95 -9.23 -22.82
C GLN A 399 18.65 -9.38 -21.46
N ASN A 400 19.74 -8.65 -21.22
CA ASN A 400 20.43 -8.68 -19.94
C ASN A 400 20.05 -7.48 -19.08
N ILE A 401 19.84 -7.72 -17.80
CA ILE A 401 19.80 -6.66 -16.78
C ILE A 401 21.13 -6.64 -16.06
N VAL A 402 21.78 -5.49 -16.09
CA VAL A 402 23.11 -5.27 -15.56
C VAL A 402 22.98 -4.47 -14.28
N VAL A 403 23.48 -5.05 -13.18
CA VAL A 403 23.43 -4.47 -11.84
C VAL A 403 24.84 -4.18 -11.37
N SER A 404 25.08 -2.94 -10.95
CA SER A 404 26.32 -2.52 -10.28
C SER A 404 25.97 -2.02 -8.87
N PRO A 405 26.03 -2.91 -7.87
CA PRO A 405 25.66 -2.59 -6.49
C PRO A 405 26.74 -1.75 -5.80
N GLN A 406 26.29 -0.83 -4.94
CA GLN A 406 27.18 0.08 -4.21
C GLN A 406 27.80 -0.56 -2.95
N LEU A 407 27.21 -1.65 -2.47
CA LEU A 407 27.64 -2.41 -1.28
C LEU A 407 27.76 -3.91 -1.62
N PRO A 408 28.73 -4.63 -1.03
CA PRO A 408 28.85 -6.08 -1.22
C PRO A 408 27.78 -6.83 -0.41
N GLY A 409 27.27 -7.94 -0.95
CA GLY A 409 26.33 -8.82 -0.24
C GLY A 409 25.43 -9.64 -1.16
N GLU A 410 24.42 -10.30 -0.59
CA GLU A 410 23.40 -10.99 -1.40
C GLU A 410 22.49 -9.95 -2.06
N VAL A 411 22.31 -10.08 -3.37
CA VAL A 411 21.36 -9.30 -4.16
C VAL A 411 20.33 -10.23 -4.77
N THR A 412 19.07 -9.85 -4.62
CA THR A 412 17.93 -10.48 -5.28
C THR A 412 17.48 -9.60 -6.43
N PHE A 413 17.48 -10.16 -7.63
CA PHE A 413 16.90 -9.58 -8.83
C PHE A 413 15.55 -10.24 -9.11
N SER A 414 14.51 -9.44 -9.28
CA SER A 414 13.18 -9.89 -9.69
C SER A 414 12.70 -9.09 -10.89
N LEU A 415 12.28 -9.78 -11.96
CA LEU A 415 11.53 -9.21 -13.05
C LEU A 415 10.06 -9.57 -12.89
N VAL A 416 9.20 -8.57 -12.83
CA VAL A 416 7.76 -8.72 -12.70
C VAL A 416 7.10 -8.10 -13.92
N ASP A 417 6.13 -8.74 -14.56
CA ASP A 417 5.37 -8.07 -15.62
C ASP A 417 4.46 -6.96 -15.05
N MET A 418 3.86 -6.16 -15.92
CA MET A 418 2.94 -5.10 -15.49
C MET A 418 1.69 -5.64 -14.80
N THR A 419 1.39 -6.95 -14.88
CA THR A 419 0.29 -7.56 -14.14
C THR A 419 0.72 -7.94 -12.73
N GLY A 420 2.02 -7.99 -12.42
CA GLY A 420 2.56 -8.37 -11.12
C GLY A 420 2.99 -9.84 -11.06
N HIS A 421 3.03 -10.53 -12.19
CA HIS A 421 3.55 -11.90 -12.29
C HIS A 421 5.09 -11.88 -12.39
N VAL A 422 5.77 -12.67 -11.56
CA VAL A 422 7.23 -12.80 -11.64
C VAL A 422 7.63 -13.63 -12.85
N VAL A 423 8.40 -13.00 -13.73
CA VAL A 423 8.91 -13.52 -15.00
C VAL A 423 10.32 -14.08 -14.81
N ALA A 424 11.10 -13.49 -13.90
CA ALA A 424 12.40 -13.99 -13.48
C ALA A 424 12.66 -13.61 -12.02
N ASN A 425 13.30 -14.50 -11.27
CA ASN A 425 13.82 -14.20 -9.94
C ASN A 425 15.18 -14.90 -9.81
N THR A 426 16.22 -14.18 -9.42
CA THR A 426 17.57 -14.71 -9.26
C THR A 426 18.24 -14.06 -8.06
N ARG A 427 19.03 -14.85 -7.33
CA ARG A 427 19.87 -14.37 -6.25
C ARG A 427 21.33 -14.56 -6.62
N ALA A 428 22.15 -13.56 -6.32
CA ALA A 428 23.59 -13.63 -6.50
C ALA A 428 24.30 -12.87 -5.39
N TYR A 429 25.45 -13.39 -4.96
CA TYR A 429 26.36 -12.64 -4.10
C TYR A 429 27.22 -11.72 -4.96
N VAL A 430 27.15 -10.43 -4.71
CA VAL A 430 27.82 -9.40 -5.50
C VAL A 430 28.94 -8.74 -4.69
N GLN A 431 30.06 -8.47 -5.34
CA GLN A 431 31.16 -7.69 -4.77
C GLN A 431 30.95 -6.19 -5.07
N GLN A 432 31.44 -5.33 -4.18
CA GLN A 432 31.34 -3.88 -4.34
C GLN A 432 31.96 -3.43 -5.67
N GLY A 433 31.22 -2.64 -6.46
CA GLY A 433 31.70 -2.11 -7.74
C GLY A 433 31.82 -3.14 -8.88
N ALA A 434 31.48 -4.40 -8.64
CA ALA A 434 31.47 -5.43 -9.67
C ALA A 434 30.13 -5.43 -10.42
N THR A 435 30.20 -5.28 -11.73
CA THR A 435 29.03 -5.38 -12.61
C THR A 435 28.59 -6.83 -12.75
N HIS A 436 27.32 -7.11 -12.45
CA HIS A 436 26.71 -8.42 -12.58
C HIS A 436 25.62 -8.37 -13.63
N SER A 437 25.59 -9.35 -14.52
CA SER A 437 24.63 -9.43 -15.62
C SER A 437 23.69 -10.61 -15.40
N PHE A 438 22.39 -10.32 -15.38
CA PHE A 438 21.33 -11.31 -15.30
C PHE A 438 20.69 -11.43 -16.68
N ALA A 439 20.85 -12.58 -17.33
CA ALA A 439 20.16 -12.86 -18.57
C ALA A 439 18.68 -13.12 -18.30
N VAL A 440 17.80 -12.43 -19.01
CA VAL A 440 16.35 -12.51 -18.79
C VAL A 440 15.65 -12.87 -20.09
N GLN A 441 15.09 -14.08 -20.14
CA GLN A 441 14.27 -14.54 -21.26
C GLN A 441 12.83 -14.04 -21.09
N ALA A 442 12.65 -12.73 -21.10
CA ALA A 442 11.32 -12.10 -21.04
C ALA A 442 10.77 -11.89 -22.46
N PRO A 443 9.48 -12.15 -22.71
CA PRO A 443 8.81 -11.72 -23.93
C PRO A 443 8.93 -10.20 -24.17
N ALA A 444 8.58 -9.75 -25.38
CA ALA A 444 8.42 -8.32 -25.63
C ALA A 444 7.30 -7.76 -24.75
N GLY A 445 7.56 -6.67 -24.05
CA GLY A 445 6.64 -6.14 -23.04
C GLY A 445 7.28 -5.16 -22.08
N SER A 446 6.45 -4.59 -21.21
CA SER A 446 6.89 -3.76 -20.09
C SER A 446 6.95 -4.60 -18.82
N TYR A 447 7.97 -4.37 -18.01
CA TYR A 447 8.25 -5.10 -16.80
C TYR A 447 8.84 -4.18 -15.73
N ILE A 448 8.79 -4.65 -14.50
CA ILE A 448 9.37 -4.06 -13.30
C ILE A 448 10.60 -4.88 -12.97
N ALA A 449 11.77 -4.30 -13.16
CA ALA A 449 13.02 -4.88 -12.71
C ALA A 449 13.32 -4.34 -11.31
N THR A 450 13.23 -5.21 -10.32
CA THR A 450 13.56 -4.92 -8.92
C THR A 450 14.91 -5.54 -8.58
N VAL A 451 15.76 -4.75 -7.93
CA VAL A 451 17.02 -5.20 -7.32
C VAL A 451 16.95 -4.88 -5.84
N ARG A 452 17.07 -5.89 -5.00
CA ARG A 452 17.18 -5.75 -3.54
C ARG A 452 18.57 -6.17 -3.11
N GLY A 453 19.22 -5.38 -2.27
CA GLY A 453 20.52 -5.71 -1.69
C GLY A 453 20.73 -5.05 -0.32
N PRO A 454 21.95 -5.13 0.23
CA PRO A 454 22.27 -4.60 1.57
C PRO A 454 22.01 -3.09 1.72
N GLY A 455 22.12 -2.33 0.62
CA GLY A 455 21.87 -0.89 0.57
C GLY A 455 20.42 -0.48 0.32
N GLY A 456 19.49 -1.44 0.27
CA GLY A 456 18.07 -1.19 0.01
C GLY A 456 17.60 -1.75 -1.33
N LYS A 457 16.46 -1.22 -1.78
CA LYS A 457 15.76 -1.65 -2.99
C LYS A 457 15.84 -0.56 -4.06
N ALA A 458 16.06 -0.98 -5.30
CA ALA A 458 15.88 -0.18 -6.49
C ALA A 458 14.89 -0.88 -7.42
N SER A 459 13.95 -0.13 -8.00
CA SER A 459 13.04 -0.65 -9.01
C SER A 459 13.08 0.26 -10.23
N ILE A 460 13.11 -0.34 -11.42
CA ILE A 460 13.02 0.40 -12.68
C ILE A 460 11.99 -0.24 -13.59
N ASN A 461 11.33 0.58 -14.40
CA ASN A 461 10.54 0.08 -15.51
C ASN A 461 11.47 -0.26 -16.66
N VAL A 462 11.37 -1.48 -17.16
CA VAL A 462 12.11 -1.95 -18.33
C VAL A 462 11.15 -2.37 -19.42
N ARG A 463 11.52 -2.09 -20.66
CA ARG A 463 10.73 -2.49 -21.82
C ARG A 463 11.61 -3.33 -22.75
N PHE A 464 11.25 -4.61 -22.90
CA PHE A 464 11.86 -5.47 -23.90
C PHE A 464 11.11 -5.28 -25.23
N LYS A 465 11.86 -5.08 -26.31
CA LYS A 465 11.33 -4.92 -27.67
C LYS A 465 11.39 -6.23 -28.43
#